data_AF-A0A2G6HLU7-F1
#
_entry.id   AF-A0A2G6HLU7-F1
#
_cell.length_a   1.000
_cell.length_b   1.000
_cell.length_c   1.000
_cell.angle_alpha   90.00
_cell.angle_beta   90.00
_cell.angle_gamma   90.00
#
_symmetry.space_group_name_H-M   'P 1'
#
loop_
_entity.id
_entity.type
_entity.pdbx_description
1 polymer ?
#
loop_
_entity_poly.entity_id
_entity_poly.type
_entity_poly.pdbx_seq_one_letter_code
_entity_poly.pdbx_strand_id
1 'polypeptide(L)' 'WDKMLELALDGEKPRRYRQSSLPIDKEVCTMCGDLCAVKRSREILENTL' A
#
# COMPACT_ATOMS: atom_id res chain seq x y z
N TRP A 1 1.96 -4.17 4.03
CA TRP A 1 3.21 -3.54 3.59
C TRP A 1 4.44 -4.35 3.97
N ASP A 2 4.66 -4.66 5.25
CA ASP A 2 5.88 -5.33 5.71
C ASP A 2 6.21 -6.62 4.95
N LYS A 3 5.21 -7.50 4.76
CA LYS A 3 5.42 -8.75 4.01
C LYS A 3 5.79 -8.51 2.54
N MET A 4 5.16 -7.53 1.90
CA MET A 4 5.48 -7.17 0.51
C MET A 4 6.92 -6.64 0.38
N LEU A 5 7.38 -5.85 1.37
CA LEU A 5 8.75 -5.31 1.40
C LEU A 5 9.79 -6.37 1.77
N GLU A 6 9.43 -7.38 2.58
CA GLU A 6 10.26 -8.55 2.89
C GLU A 6 10.44 -9.47 1.67
N LEU A 7 9.41 -9.60 0.83
CA LEU A 7 9.43 -10.44 -0.37
C LEU A 7 10.08 -9.77 -1.60
N ALA A 8 10.45 -8.48 -1.50
CA ALA A 8 11.12 -7.79 -2.58
C ALA A 8 12.55 -8.34 -2.79
N LEU A 9 12.99 -8.42 -4.05
CA LEU A 9 14.35 -8.86 -4.39
C LEU A 9 15.42 -7.95 -3.76
N ASP A 10 15.15 -6.64 -3.73
CA ASP A 10 15.91 -5.64 -2.99
C ASP A 10 14.99 -5.11 -1.88
N GLY A 11 15.31 -5.44 -0.63
CA GLY A 11 14.53 -5.04 0.54
C GLY A 11 14.72 -3.59 0.95
N GLU A 12 15.82 -2.94 0.56
CA GLU A 12 16.20 -1.61 1.06
C GLU A 12 15.56 -0.49 0.23
N LYS A 13 15.66 -0.58 -1.11
CA LYS A 13 15.11 0.44 -2.01
C LYS A 13 13.61 0.73 -1.82
N PRO A 14 12.70 -0.27 -1.79
CA PRO A 14 11.28 -0.01 -1.64
C PRO A 14 10.93 0.48 -0.22
N ARG A 15 11.66 0.06 0.82
CA ARG A 15 11.51 0.60 2.17
C ARG A 15 11.83 2.09 2.22
N ARG A 16 12.98 2.48 1.67
CA ARG A 16 13.39 3.89 1.57
C ARG A 16 12.35 4.74 0.82
N TYR A 17 11.83 4.26 -0.30
CA TYR A 17 10.81 4.98 -1.07
C TYR A 17 9.50 5.14 -0.29
N ARG A 18 9.06 4.09 0.41
CA ARG A 18 7.86 4.14 1.24
C ARG A 18 8.02 5.10 2.41
N GLN A 19 9.22 5.19 3.00
CA GLN A 19 9.54 6.11 4.10
C GLN A 19 9.65 7.57 3.63
N SER A 20 10.20 7.81 2.44
CA SER A 20 10.31 9.19 1.89
C SER A 20 8.97 9.79 1.49
N SER A 21 7.91 8.98 1.38
CA SER A 21 6.57 9.42 1.00
C SER A 21 5.51 8.64 1.78
N LEU A 22 5.35 9.00 3.05
CA LEU A 22 4.31 8.42 3.92
C LEU A 22 2.95 9.08 3.60
N PRO A 23 1.92 8.32 3.25
CA PRO A 23 0.54 8.81 3.14
C PRO A 23 -0.08 9.00 4.53
N ILE A 24 -1.16 9.79 4.57
CA ILE A 24 -2.00 9.96 5.77
C ILE A 24 -2.60 8.61 6.19
N ASP A 25 -3.19 7.89 5.24
CA ASP A 25 -3.67 6.51 5.43
C ASP A 25 -2.54 5.51 5.14
N LYS A 26 -2.10 4.79 6.18
CA LYS A 26 -0.99 3.83 6.09
C LYS A 26 -1.33 2.57 5.27
N GLU A 27 -2.60 2.29 4.98
CA GLU A 27 -3.00 1.16 4.15
C GLU A 27 -2.66 1.35 2.67
N VAL A 28 -2.58 2.60 2.22
CA VAL A 28 -2.33 2.95 0.81
C VAL A 28 -0.90 3.47 0.60
N CYS A 29 -0.58 3.82 -0.65
CA CYS A 29 0.60 4.61 -1.02
C CYS A 29 0.18 6.04 -1.38
N THR A 30 1.16 6.92 -1.58
CA THR A 30 0.94 8.34 -1.93
C THR A 30 0.56 8.57 -3.40
N MET A 31 0.57 7.53 -4.23
CA MET A 31 0.26 7.68 -5.66
C MET A 31 -1.21 8.04 -5.90
N CYS A 32 -2.15 7.32 -5.28
CA CYS A 32 -3.59 7.52 -5.46
C CYS A 32 -4.32 7.96 -4.18
N GLY A 33 -3.73 7.73 -2.99
CA GLY A 33 -4.36 8.04 -1.71
C GLY A 33 -5.74 7.39 -1.55
N ASP A 34 -6.75 8.21 -1.22
CA ASP A 34 -8.14 7.79 -0.98
C ASP A 34 -8.83 7.15 -2.19
N LEU A 35 -8.27 7.34 -3.39
CA LEU A 35 -8.74 6.72 -4.63
C LEU A 35 -7.98 5.43 -4.98
N CYS A 36 -7.31 4.79 -4.02
CA CYS A 36 -6.58 3.54 -4.24
C CYS A 36 -7.51 2.43 -4.75
N ALA A 37 -7.23 1.94 -5.97
CA ALA A 37 -8.01 0.88 -6.59
C ALA A 37 -8.05 -0.40 -5.75
N VAL A 38 -6.91 -0.83 -5.18
CA VAL A 38 -6.83 -2.06 -4.37
C VAL A 38 -7.66 -1.95 -3.09
N LYS A 39 -7.63 -0.79 -2.42
CA LYS A 39 -8.43 -0.55 -1.21
C LYS A 39 -9.93 -0.62 -1.52
N ARG A 40 -10.37 0.11 -2.55
CA ARG A 40 -11.79 0.13 -2.95
C ARG A 40 -12.31 -1.23 -3.43
N SER A 41 -11.51 -1.96 -4.21
CA SER A 41 -11.88 -3.32 -4.61
C SER A 41 -12.08 -4.23 -3.41
N ARG A 42 -11.21 -4.13 -2.39
CA ARG A 42 -11.34 -4.90 -1.15
C ARG A 42 -12.60 -4.56 -0.39
N GLU A 43 -12.88 -3.26 -0.20
CA GLU A 43 -14.09 -2.79 0.48
C GLU A 43 -15.36 -3.34 -0.19
N ILE A 44 -15.43 -3.36 -1.52
CA ILE A 44 -16.60 -3.92 -2.23
C ILE A 44 -16.70 -5.43 -1.98
N LEU A 45 -15.59 -6.16 -2.08
CA LEU A 45 -15.60 -7.62 -1.90
C LEU A 45 -15.96 -8.02 -0.47
N GLU A 46 -15.47 -7.30 0.54
CA GLU A 46 -15.75 -7.54 1.95
C GLU A 46 -17.16 -7.10 2.37
N ASN A 47 -17.77 -6.13 1.66
CA ASN A 47 -19.13 -5.66 1.97
C ASN A 47 -20.24 -6.38 1.18
N THR A 48 -19.88 -7.21 0.20
CA THR A 48 -20.85 -7.94 -0.64
C THR A 48 -20.93 -9.43 -0.31
N LEU A 49 -19.96 -9.96 0.45
CA LEU A 49 -19.89 -11.33 0.94
C LEU A 49 -20.17 -11.39 2.44
#